data_AF-A0A7J8YHQ8-F1
#
_entry.id   AF-A0A7J8YHQ8-F1
#
_cell.length_a   1.000
_cell.length_b   1.000
_cell.length_c   1.000
_cell.angle_alpha   90.00
_cell.angle_beta   90.00
_cell.angle_gamma   90.00
#
_symmetry.space_group_name_H-M   'P 1'
#
loop_
_entity.id
_entity.type
_entity.pdbx_description
1 polymer ?
#
loop_
_entity_poly.entity_id
_entity_poly.type
_entity_poly.pdbx_seq_one_letter_code
_entity_poly.pdbx_strand_id
1 'polypeptide(L)'
;VPTGEVLSFGDDNFIKYEEVGVKEAQNAAFVLVAGGLGERLGYNGIKVALLAEATTGTCFLQLYIESILALQEGSCRLTQGTFQKDIPFVIMTSDDTHTCTLEVLESNSYFGMKPTQVKLLKQEKVVCLDDNDARLALDPHNKYQIQTKPHGHGDVHSLLYSSGLLKVWLDAGLKWVLFFQDTNGLLFKAIPASLGVSATKQYQVNSLAVQRKAKEAMGGITRLTHSDGRSVVINVEYNQLDPLLRAAGHPDGDANCETGYSPFPGNINQLILELGPYIEELTKTGGAIKEFVNPKYKDASKTSFKSSTRLECMMQDYPKTLPPTARVGFTVMDKWLAYAPVKNNPEDASK
;
A
#
# COMPACT_ATOMS: atom_id res chain seq x y z
N VAL A 1 22.35 2.38 3.59
CA VAL A 1 21.19 3.32 3.60
C VAL A 1 20.88 3.74 2.17
N PRO A 2 19.63 3.70 1.69
CA PRO A 2 19.28 4.16 0.35
C PRO A 2 19.19 5.70 0.29
N THR A 3 19.30 6.28 -0.91
CA THR A 3 19.12 7.72 -1.15
C THR A 3 17.78 7.92 -1.83
N GLY A 4 17.00 8.92 -1.40
CA GLY A 4 15.69 9.27 -1.94
C GLY A 4 15.41 10.76 -1.75
N GLU A 5 14.19 11.19 -2.04
CA GLU A 5 13.80 12.59 -1.93
C GLU A 5 13.23 12.87 -0.53
N VAL A 6 13.61 13.98 0.09
CA VAL A 6 13.07 14.44 1.36
C VAL A 6 12.43 15.80 1.11
N LEU A 7 11.13 15.93 1.40
CA LEU A 7 10.39 17.16 1.19
C LEU A 7 9.94 17.73 2.54
N SER A 8 10.15 19.02 2.75
CA SER A 8 9.59 19.75 3.88
C SER A 8 8.35 20.52 3.42
N PHE A 9 7.26 20.41 4.18
CA PHE A 9 5.99 21.04 3.80
C PHE A 9 6.16 22.55 3.59
N GLY A 10 5.70 23.05 2.45
CA GLY A 10 5.71 24.47 2.11
C GLY A 10 7.06 25.02 1.65
N ASP A 11 8.11 24.19 1.54
CA ASP A 11 9.35 24.62 0.89
C ASP A 11 9.21 24.71 -0.65
N ASP A 12 10.17 25.36 -1.31
CA ASP A 12 10.14 25.56 -2.77
C ASP A 12 10.11 24.23 -3.55
N ASN A 13 10.78 23.19 -3.05
CA ASN A 13 10.78 21.87 -3.69
C ASN A 13 9.42 21.20 -3.54
N PHE A 14 8.81 21.26 -2.36
CA PHE A 14 7.49 20.73 -2.08
C PHE A 14 6.45 21.38 -2.99
N ILE A 15 6.41 22.71 -3.05
CA ILE A 15 5.48 23.45 -3.90
C ILE A 15 5.68 23.08 -5.37
N LYS A 16 6.93 23.07 -5.85
CA LYS A 16 7.25 22.69 -7.22
C LYS A 16 6.80 21.27 -7.56
N TYR A 17 7.07 20.31 -6.69
CA TYR A 17 6.63 18.94 -6.91
C TYR A 17 5.12 18.79 -6.80
N GLU A 18 4.47 19.49 -5.87
CA GLU A 18 3.02 19.52 -5.73
C GLU A 18 2.36 20.00 -7.03
N GLU A 19 2.81 21.10 -7.62
CA GLU A 19 2.28 21.61 -8.89
C GLU A 19 2.41 20.61 -10.04
N VAL A 20 3.56 19.93 -10.14
CA VAL A 20 3.78 18.87 -11.15
C VAL A 20 2.84 17.69 -10.89
N GLY A 21 2.70 17.29 -9.63
CA GLY A 21 1.84 16.17 -9.25
C GLY A 21 0.37 16.42 -9.49
N VAL A 22 -0.14 17.62 -9.17
CA VAL A 22 -1.52 17.99 -9.48
C VAL A 22 -1.77 17.92 -10.99
N LYS A 23 -0.82 18.37 -11.84
CA LYS A 23 -0.95 18.24 -13.30
C LYS A 23 -0.98 16.79 -13.77
N GLU A 24 -0.15 15.93 -13.19
CA GLU A 24 -0.05 14.51 -13.55
C GLU A 24 -1.18 13.65 -12.98
N ALA A 25 -1.97 14.15 -12.01
CA ALA A 25 -3.06 13.39 -11.39
C ALA A 25 -4.12 12.90 -12.38
N GLN A 26 -4.44 13.67 -13.43
CA GLN A 26 -5.36 13.22 -14.50
C GLN A 26 -4.84 12.03 -15.34
N ASN A 27 -3.53 11.73 -15.24
CA ASN A 27 -2.91 10.58 -15.89
C ASN A 27 -2.72 9.42 -14.91
N ALA A 28 -3.34 9.47 -13.73
CA ALA A 28 -3.22 8.45 -12.71
C ALA A 28 -4.51 7.63 -12.55
N ALA A 29 -4.35 6.38 -12.15
CA ALA A 29 -5.40 5.58 -11.52
C ALA A 29 -5.08 5.41 -10.03
N PHE A 30 -6.12 5.42 -9.20
CA PHE A 30 -6.03 5.27 -7.75
C PHE A 30 -6.51 3.87 -7.35
N VAL A 31 -5.81 3.21 -6.44
CA VAL A 31 -6.07 1.84 -6.02
C VAL A 31 -6.04 1.76 -4.50
N LEU A 32 -7.21 1.60 -3.89
CA LEU A 32 -7.39 1.41 -2.46
C LEU A 32 -7.38 -0.08 -2.12
N VAL A 33 -6.56 -0.48 -1.15
CA VAL A 33 -6.61 -1.82 -0.55
C VAL A 33 -7.46 -1.78 0.73
N ALA A 34 -8.66 -2.36 0.67
CA ALA A 34 -9.68 -2.31 1.71
C ALA A 34 -10.27 -3.69 2.05
N GLY A 35 -9.47 -4.75 2.02
CA GLY A 35 -9.92 -6.12 2.31
C GLY A 35 -10.12 -6.47 3.80
N GLY A 36 -9.87 -5.54 4.73
CA GLY A 36 -9.84 -5.80 6.17
C GLY A 36 -11.01 -5.22 6.97
N LEU A 37 -11.45 -5.97 7.99
CA LEU A 37 -12.41 -5.52 8.99
C LEU A 37 -11.74 -4.73 10.14
N GLY A 38 -12.55 -3.96 10.86
CA GLY A 38 -12.13 -3.14 12.02
C GLY A 38 -12.04 -3.87 13.35
N GLU A 39 -12.05 -5.21 13.38
CA GLU A 39 -12.20 -5.99 14.63
C GLU A 39 -11.12 -5.66 15.68
N ARG A 40 -9.86 -5.48 15.26
CA ARG A 40 -8.76 -5.08 16.16
C ARG A 40 -8.99 -3.72 16.80
N LEU A 41 -9.74 -2.83 16.15
CA LEU A 41 -10.12 -1.52 16.65
C LEU A 41 -11.30 -1.59 17.63
N GLY A 42 -11.94 -2.76 17.79
CA GLY A 42 -13.24 -2.89 18.45
C GLY A 42 -14.40 -2.38 17.60
N TYR A 43 -14.22 -2.31 16.26
CA TYR A 43 -15.23 -1.83 15.32
C TYR A 43 -15.78 -2.98 14.47
N ASN A 44 -17.10 -3.21 14.56
CA ASN A 44 -17.81 -4.27 13.85
C ASN A 44 -18.29 -3.77 12.48
N GLY A 45 -17.36 -3.49 11.58
CA GLY A 45 -17.66 -3.04 10.22
C GLY A 45 -16.41 -2.97 9.34
N ILE A 46 -16.61 -2.55 8.09
CA ILE A 46 -15.51 -2.30 7.15
C ILE A 46 -14.77 -1.03 7.57
N LYS A 47 -13.44 -1.08 7.60
CA LYS A 47 -12.66 0.07 8.10
C LYS A 47 -12.87 1.36 7.32
N VAL A 48 -13.14 1.27 6.02
CA VAL A 48 -13.36 2.44 5.17
C VAL A 48 -14.66 3.18 5.49
N ALA A 49 -15.58 2.55 6.25
CA ALA A 49 -16.77 3.19 6.79
C ALA A 49 -16.56 3.86 8.16
N LEU A 50 -15.36 3.72 8.77
CA LEU A 50 -15.01 4.48 9.96
C LEU A 50 -14.99 5.98 9.65
N LEU A 51 -15.40 6.76 10.64
CA LEU A 51 -15.32 8.22 10.58
C LEU A 51 -13.86 8.65 10.57
N ALA A 52 -13.47 9.40 9.54
CA ALA A 52 -12.19 10.08 9.48
C ALA A 52 -12.17 11.29 10.42
N GLU A 53 -13.32 11.93 10.62
CA GLU A 53 -13.54 13.01 11.58
C GLU A 53 -15.00 13.00 12.09
N ALA A 54 -15.22 13.51 13.30
CA ALA A 54 -16.51 13.42 13.99
C ALA A 54 -17.42 14.66 13.81
N THR A 55 -16.90 15.74 13.24
CA THR A 55 -17.62 17.01 13.11
C THR A 55 -18.64 16.96 11.98
N THR A 56 -18.26 16.43 10.81
CA THR A 56 -19.19 16.26 9.67
C THR A 56 -19.67 14.83 9.52
N GLY A 57 -19.04 13.88 10.21
CA GLY A 57 -19.35 12.46 10.08
C GLY A 57 -18.82 11.86 8.77
N THR A 58 -17.79 12.47 8.18
CA THR A 58 -17.16 11.99 6.95
C THR A 58 -16.43 10.69 7.23
N CYS A 59 -16.77 9.62 6.49
CA CYS A 59 -16.04 8.36 6.56
C CYS A 59 -14.78 8.37 5.69
N PHE A 60 -13.85 7.44 5.92
CA PHE A 60 -12.63 7.35 5.11
C PHE A 60 -12.90 7.19 3.61
N LEU A 61 -13.90 6.38 3.24
CA LEU A 61 -14.24 6.18 1.83
C LEU A 61 -14.69 7.49 1.17
N GLN A 62 -15.53 8.27 1.85
CA GLN A 62 -15.96 9.59 1.39
C GLN A 62 -14.75 10.53 1.26
N LEU A 63 -13.91 10.62 2.30
CA LEU A 63 -12.71 11.47 2.28
C LEU A 63 -11.82 11.17 1.07
N TYR A 64 -11.59 9.89 0.76
CA TYR A 64 -10.75 9.49 -0.37
C TYR A 64 -11.39 9.82 -1.71
N ILE A 65 -12.69 9.56 -1.88
CA ILE A 65 -13.40 9.88 -3.12
C ILE A 65 -13.40 11.39 -3.37
N GLU A 66 -13.75 12.19 -2.37
CA GLU A 66 -13.75 13.65 -2.47
C GLU A 66 -12.35 14.20 -2.76
N SER A 67 -11.31 13.60 -2.16
CA SER A 67 -9.92 13.99 -2.45
C SER A 67 -9.52 13.69 -3.89
N ILE A 68 -9.91 12.52 -4.43
CA ILE A 68 -9.64 12.16 -5.84
C ILE A 68 -10.40 13.11 -6.78
N LEU A 69 -11.65 13.46 -6.48
CA LEU A 69 -12.43 14.42 -7.27
C LEU A 69 -11.81 15.82 -7.22
N ALA A 70 -11.32 16.26 -6.06
CA ALA A 70 -10.61 17.53 -5.92
C ALA A 70 -9.32 17.54 -6.75
N LEU A 71 -8.57 16.44 -6.80
CA LEU A 71 -7.39 16.29 -7.65
C LEU A 71 -7.75 16.26 -9.14
N GLN A 72 -8.83 15.57 -9.52
CA GLN A 72 -9.35 15.55 -10.88
C GLN A 72 -9.65 16.97 -11.35
N GLU A 73 -10.42 17.72 -10.55
CA GLU A 73 -10.78 19.10 -10.85
C GLU A 73 -9.55 20.04 -10.85
N GLY A 74 -8.66 19.91 -9.86
CA GLY A 74 -7.42 20.67 -9.78
C GLY A 74 -6.50 20.46 -10.99
N SER A 75 -6.34 19.20 -11.41
CA SER A 75 -5.53 18.83 -12.58
C SER A 75 -6.09 19.41 -13.87
N CYS A 76 -7.41 19.35 -14.05
CA CYS A 76 -8.11 19.88 -15.22
C CYS A 76 -7.90 21.40 -15.38
N ARG A 77 -7.95 22.15 -14.26
CA ARG A 77 -7.70 23.60 -14.28
C ARG A 77 -6.28 23.96 -14.71
N LEU A 78 -5.29 23.14 -14.36
CA LEU A 78 -3.88 23.41 -14.66
C LEU A 78 -3.46 23.01 -16.09
N THR A 79 -4.27 22.22 -16.80
CA THR A 79 -3.95 21.73 -18.16
C THR A 79 -4.89 22.28 -19.24
N GLN A 80 -5.34 23.53 -19.07
CA GLN A 80 -6.20 24.29 -20.00
C GLN A 80 -6.11 23.79 -21.45
N GLY A 81 -7.20 23.21 -21.96
CA GLY A 81 -7.29 22.69 -23.33
C GLY A 81 -7.31 21.17 -23.46
N THR A 82 -7.06 20.40 -22.39
CA THR A 82 -7.32 18.95 -22.36
C THR A 82 -8.76 18.67 -21.94
N PHE A 83 -9.39 17.66 -22.55
CA PHE A 83 -10.69 17.14 -22.08
C PHE A 83 -10.57 16.72 -20.61
N GLN A 84 -11.58 17.04 -19.80
CA GLN A 84 -11.65 16.57 -18.41
C GLN A 84 -11.59 15.03 -18.41
N LYS A 85 -10.51 14.49 -17.86
CA LYS A 85 -10.37 13.04 -17.68
C LYS A 85 -10.97 12.65 -16.34
N ASP A 86 -11.87 11.68 -16.38
CA ASP A 86 -12.35 11.02 -15.18
C ASP A 86 -11.24 10.12 -14.62
N ILE A 87 -10.75 10.42 -13.41
CA ILE A 87 -9.70 9.64 -12.74
C ILE A 87 -10.28 8.28 -12.32
N PRO A 88 -9.70 7.14 -12.76
CA PRO A 88 -10.15 5.82 -12.33
C PRO A 88 -9.84 5.54 -10.86
N PHE A 89 -10.76 4.86 -10.19
CA PHE A 89 -10.61 4.45 -8.80
C PHE A 89 -10.95 2.96 -8.63
N VAL A 90 -10.00 2.17 -8.16
CA VAL A 90 -10.16 0.75 -7.84
C VAL A 90 -10.18 0.57 -6.34
N ILE A 91 -11.07 -0.26 -5.84
CA ILE A 91 -11.08 -0.70 -4.44
C ILE A 91 -10.94 -2.21 -4.44
N MET A 92 -9.83 -2.70 -3.88
CA MET A 92 -9.67 -4.12 -3.60
C MET A 92 -10.40 -4.47 -2.31
N THR A 93 -11.37 -5.37 -2.40
CA THR A 93 -12.18 -5.87 -1.29
C THR A 93 -11.88 -7.34 -1.02
N SER A 94 -12.49 -7.92 0.00
CA SER A 94 -12.49 -9.34 0.34
C SER A 94 -13.93 -9.85 0.46
N ASP A 95 -14.13 -11.16 0.65
CA ASP A 95 -15.46 -11.71 0.98
C ASP A 95 -16.12 -10.98 2.16
N ASP A 96 -15.33 -10.56 3.14
CA ASP A 96 -15.82 -9.97 4.39
C ASP A 96 -16.18 -8.49 4.22
N THR A 97 -15.73 -7.84 3.13
CA THR A 97 -15.85 -6.38 2.95
C THR A 97 -16.59 -5.98 1.67
N HIS A 98 -16.74 -6.86 0.68
CA HIS A 98 -17.23 -6.52 -0.66
C HIS A 98 -18.66 -5.96 -0.64
N THR A 99 -19.61 -6.71 -0.10
CA THR A 99 -21.04 -6.32 -0.07
C THR A 99 -21.24 -5.01 0.66
N CYS A 100 -20.68 -4.88 1.86
CA CYS A 100 -20.80 -3.65 2.65
C CYS A 100 -20.13 -2.44 1.96
N THR A 101 -19.01 -2.65 1.26
CA THR A 101 -18.36 -1.57 0.48
C THR A 101 -19.27 -1.09 -0.66
N LEU A 102 -19.91 -2.01 -1.39
CA LEU A 102 -20.85 -1.68 -2.44
C LEU A 102 -22.07 -0.92 -1.89
N GLU A 103 -22.64 -1.40 -0.78
CA GLU A 103 -23.78 -0.75 -0.12
C GLU A 103 -23.44 0.69 0.32
N VAL A 104 -22.27 0.92 0.90
CA VAL A 104 -21.83 2.27 1.29
C VAL A 104 -21.68 3.17 0.06
N LEU A 105 -21.13 2.67 -1.04
CA LEU A 105 -21.03 3.44 -2.29
C LEU A 105 -22.41 3.79 -2.85
N GLU A 106 -23.29 2.81 -3.02
CA GLU A 106 -24.60 2.99 -3.66
C GLU A 106 -25.53 3.86 -2.82
N SER A 107 -25.61 3.60 -1.51
CA SER A 107 -26.47 4.38 -0.59
C SER A 107 -26.08 5.86 -0.50
N ASN A 108 -24.82 6.19 -0.77
CA ASN A 108 -24.30 7.55 -0.77
C ASN A 108 -24.09 8.12 -2.17
N SER A 109 -24.66 7.50 -3.21
CA SER A 109 -24.51 7.95 -4.61
C SER A 109 -23.04 8.16 -5.02
N TYR A 110 -22.18 7.23 -4.60
CA TYR A 110 -20.73 7.21 -4.84
C TYR A 110 -20.03 8.49 -4.36
N PHE A 111 -20.62 9.21 -3.39
CA PHE A 111 -20.12 10.48 -2.85
C PHE A 111 -19.82 11.52 -3.96
N GLY A 112 -20.61 11.49 -5.03
CA GLY A 112 -20.47 12.40 -6.19
C GLY A 112 -19.51 11.92 -7.28
N MET A 113 -18.75 10.85 -7.07
CA MET A 113 -17.93 10.24 -8.13
C MET A 113 -18.83 9.46 -9.10
N LYS A 114 -18.51 9.46 -10.40
CA LYS A 114 -19.30 8.70 -11.37
C LYS A 114 -19.15 7.19 -11.07
N PRO A 115 -20.24 6.39 -11.06
CA PRO A 115 -20.14 4.95 -10.85
C PRO A 115 -19.21 4.25 -11.85
N THR A 116 -19.07 4.80 -13.06
CA THR A 116 -18.16 4.28 -14.09
C THR A 116 -16.67 4.44 -13.76
N GLN A 117 -16.30 5.38 -12.88
CA GLN A 117 -14.93 5.57 -12.40
C GLN A 117 -14.51 4.50 -11.39
N VAL A 118 -15.48 3.90 -10.67
CA VAL A 118 -15.22 3.00 -9.55
C VAL A 118 -15.27 1.54 -10.02
N LYS A 119 -14.26 0.76 -9.65
CA LYS A 119 -14.23 -0.70 -9.85
C LYS A 119 -13.88 -1.42 -8.56
N LEU A 120 -14.72 -2.36 -8.15
CA LEU A 120 -14.42 -3.27 -7.04
C LEU A 120 -13.72 -4.52 -7.58
N LEU A 121 -12.55 -4.85 -7.04
CA LEU A 121 -11.85 -6.09 -7.32
C LEU A 121 -11.81 -6.92 -6.03
N LYS A 122 -12.51 -8.05 -6.00
CA LYS A 122 -12.56 -8.89 -4.81
C LYS A 122 -11.40 -9.88 -4.82
N GLN A 123 -10.59 -9.88 -3.76
CA GLN A 123 -9.58 -10.89 -3.55
C GLN A 123 -10.20 -12.20 -3.08
N GLU A 124 -9.60 -13.30 -3.51
CA GLU A 124 -9.97 -14.66 -3.10
C GLU A 124 -9.21 -15.07 -1.82
N LYS A 125 -9.69 -16.13 -1.16
CA LYS A 125 -9.01 -16.73 -0.01
C LYS A 125 -8.10 -17.87 -0.48
N VAL A 126 -7.02 -18.11 0.26
CA VAL A 126 -6.11 -19.25 0.06
C VAL A 126 -6.30 -20.28 1.16
N VAL A 127 -5.93 -21.53 0.85
CA VAL A 127 -6.00 -22.64 1.80
C VAL A 127 -5.05 -22.44 2.99
N CYS A 128 -5.49 -22.86 4.16
CA CYS A 128 -4.66 -22.86 5.36
C CYS A 128 -3.89 -24.17 5.50
N LEU A 129 -2.72 -24.08 6.12
CA LEU A 129 -1.83 -25.19 6.46
C LEU A 129 -1.88 -25.45 7.96
N ASP A 130 -2.02 -26.71 8.34
CA ASP A 130 -2.18 -27.16 9.72
C ASP A 130 -0.84 -27.38 10.44
N ASP A 131 0.20 -27.75 9.69
CA ASP A 131 1.51 -28.13 10.24
C ASP A 131 2.69 -27.86 9.29
N ASN A 132 3.90 -28.22 9.75
CA ASN A 132 5.15 -28.07 9.01
C ASN A 132 5.24 -28.99 7.76
N ASP A 133 4.40 -30.03 7.66
CA ASP A 133 4.32 -30.91 6.49
C ASP A 133 3.35 -30.34 5.42
N ALA A 134 2.85 -29.12 5.64
CA ALA A 134 1.90 -28.43 4.77
C ALA A 134 0.59 -29.20 4.54
N ARG A 135 0.13 -29.97 5.54
CA ARG A 135 -1.22 -30.57 5.49
C ARG A 135 -2.29 -29.48 5.48
N LEU A 136 -3.36 -29.68 4.71
CA LEU A 136 -4.46 -28.71 4.65
C LEU A 136 -5.23 -28.68 5.98
N ALA A 137 -5.43 -27.49 6.51
CA ALA A 137 -6.27 -27.29 7.68
C ALA A 137 -7.76 -27.40 7.31
N LEU A 138 -8.54 -28.02 8.18
CA LEU A 138 -9.98 -28.11 8.06
C LEU A 138 -10.66 -27.00 8.87
N ASP A 139 -11.86 -26.60 8.46
CA ASP A 139 -12.63 -25.60 9.18
C ASP A 139 -12.97 -26.10 10.60
N PRO A 140 -12.69 -25.32 11.67
CA PRO A 140 -12.96 -25.73 13.05
C PRO A 140 -14.43 -26.04 13.35
N HIS A 141 -15.36 -25.50 12.56
CA HIS A 141 -16.80 -25.68 12.69
C HIS A 141 -17.36 -26.67 11.65
N ASN A 142 -16.58 -27.05 10.63
CA ASN A 142 -16.98 -28.02 9.61
C ASN A 142 -15.80 -28.86 9.09
N LYS A 143 -15.64 -30.09 9.60
CA LYS A 143 -14.57 -31.02 9.21
C LYS A 143 -14.57 -31.47 7.74
N TYR A 144 -15.62 -31.17 6.97
CA TYR A 144 -15.69 -31.47 5.54
C TYR A 144 -15.33 -30.28 4.65
N GLN A 145 -14.95 -29.14 5.26
CA GLN A 145 -14.57 -27.92 4.57
C GLN A 145 -13.11 -27.61 4.84
N ILE A 146 -12.37 -27.21 3.81
CA ILE A 146 -11.00 -26.71 3.95
C ILE A 146 -11.07 -25.30 4.52
N GLN A 147 -10.25 -25.03 5.54
CA GLN A 147 -10.13 -23.69 6.10
C GLN A 147 -9.37 -22.78 5.12
N THR A 148 -9.90 -21.58 4.90
CA THR A 148 -9.26 -20.57 4.04
C THR A 148 -9.09 -19.25 4.78
N LYS A 149 -8.08 -18.47 4.39
CA LYS A 149 -7.78 -17.13 4.92
C LYS A 149 -7.36 -16.20 3.78
N PRO A 150 -7.46 -14.86 3.95
CA PRO A 150 -6.92 -13.93 2.98
C PRO A 150 -5.42 -14.16 2.73
N HIS A 151 -5.04 -14.11 1.45
CA HIS A 151 -3.66 -14.25 0.99
C HIS A 151 -2.79 -13.01 1.26
N GLY A 152 -3.41 -11.89 1.60
CA GLY A 152 -2.71 -10.62 1.85
C GLY A 152 -2.97 -9.60 0.76
N HIS A 153 -2.36 -8.42 0.92
CA HIS A 153 -2.65 -7.28 0.04
C HIS A 153 -1.85 -7.31 -1.27
N GLY A 154 -0.90 -8.23 -1.45
CA GLY A 154 -0.21 -8.42 -2.73
C GLY A 154 -1.11 -8.92 -3.87
N ASP A 155 -2.27 -9.50 -3.57
CA ASP A 155 -3.28 -9.91 -4.57
C ASP A 155 -3.75 -8.76 -5.47
N VAL A 156 -3.59 -7.51 -5.02
CA VAL A 156 -3.99 -6.34 -5.81
C VAL A 156 -3.32 -6.32 -7.19
N HIS A 157 -2.09 -6.83 -7.29
CA HIS A 157 -1.34 -6.87 -8.55
C HIS A 157 -1.91 -7.91 -9.52
N SER A 158 -2.21 -9.12 -9.04
CA SER A 158 -2.79 -10.19 -9.85
C SER A 158 -4.24 -9.87 -10.25
N LEU A 159 -5.02 -9.24 -9.36
CA LEU A 159 -6.38 -8.77 -9.66
C LEU A 159 -6.39 -7.68 -10.72
N LEU A 160 -5.51 -6.68 -10.61
CA LEU A 160 -5.38 -5.65 -11.64
C LEU A 160 -4.95 -6.24 -12.99
N TYR A 161 -3.99 -7.18 -12.99
CA TYR A 161 -3.53 -7.83 -14.20
C TYR A 161 -4.64 -8.64 -14.89
N SER A 162 -5.26 -9.56 -14.15
CA SER A 162 -6.30 -10.47 -14.66
C SER A 162 -7.60 -9.77 -15.03
N SER A 163 -7.93 -8.64 -14.41
CA SER A 163 -9.11 -7.84 -14.79
C SER A 163 -9.00 -7.15 -16.14
N GLY A 164 -7.80 -7.04 -16.71
CA GLY A 164 -7.54 -6.30 -17.95
C GLY A 164 -7.58 -4.78 -17.82
N LEU A 165 -7.84 -4.24 -16.61
CA LEU A 165 -7.95 -2.78 -16.39
C LEU A 165 -6.67 -2.03 -16.75
N LEU A 166 -5.50 -2.61 -16.51
CA LEU A 166 -4.23 -1.97 -16.82
C LEU A 166 -4.08 -1.66 -18.31
N LYS A 167 -4.55 -2.54 -19.18
CA LYS A 167 -4.53 -2.32 -20.63
C LYS A 167 -5.49 -1.20 -21.04
N VAL A 168 -6.69 -1.17 -20.44
CA VAL A 168 -7.66 -0.08 -20.63
C VAL A 168 -7.06 1.27 -20.23
N TRP A 169 -6.37 1.34 -19.09
CA TRP A 169 -5.72 2.56 -18.63
C TRP A 169 -4.56 2.99 -19.53
N LEU A 170 -3.75 2.04 -19.99
CA LEU A 170 -2.66 2.32 -20.92
C LEU A 170 -3.20 2.90 -22.24
N ASP A 171 -4.26 2.29 -22.79
CA ASP A 171 -4.88 2.73 -24.04
C ASP A 171 -5.60 4.10 -23.88
N ALA A 172 -6.05 4.43 -22.67
CA ALA A 172 -6.57 5.75 -22.30
C ALA A 172 -5.47 6.80 -22.00
N GLY A 173 -4.20 6.43 -22.13
CA GLY A 173 -3.05 7.32 -21.95
C GLY A 173 -2.76 7.66 -20.50
N LEU A 174 -3.15 6.81 -19.54
CA LEU A 174 -2.70 6.92 -18.16
C LEU A 174 -1.21 6.53 -18.07
N LYS A 175 -0.54 7.06 -17.05
CA LYS A 175 0.88 6.89 -16.78
C LYS A 175 1.16 6.32 -15.40
N TRP A 176 0.27 6.52 -14.43
CA TRP A 176 0.54 6.23 -13.02
C TRP A 176 -0.52 5.33 -12.42
N VAL A 177 -0.09 4.45 -11.50
CA VAL A 177 -0.98 3.70 -10.61
C VAL A 177 -0.56 4.00 -9.18
N LEU A 178 -1.46 4.60 -8.39
CA LEU A 178 -1.23 4.94 -6.99
C LEU A 178 -1.96 3.96 -6.07
N PHE A 179 -1.21 3.24 -5.25
CA PHE A 179 -1.74 2.30 -4.26
C PHE A 179 -1.77 2.94 -2.90
N PHE A 180 -2.87 2.71 -2.17
CA PHE A 180 -3.02 3.20 -0.81
C PHE A 180 -3.86 2.30 0.11
N GLN A 181 -3.83 2.61 1.41
CA GLN A 181 -4.39 1.78 2.48
C GLN A 181 -5.67 2.38 3.10
N ASP A 182 -6.45 1.52 3.74
CA ASP A 182 -7.79 1.77 4.28
C ASP A 182 -8.00 3.02 5.16
N THR A 183 -7.06 3.39 6.04
CA THR A 183 -7.38 4.29 7.18
C THR A 183 -6.34 5.39 7.44
N ASN A 184 -5.62 5.86 6.43
CA ASN A 184 -4.69 7.00 6.58
C ASN A 184 -5.33 8.31 6.10
N GLY A 185 -5.87 9.11 7.04
CA GLY A 185 -6.64 10.32 6.71
C GLY A 185 -5.80 11.48 6.18
N LEU A 186 -4.48 11.42 6.33
CA LEU A 186 -3.56 12.48 5.90
C LEU A 186 -2.95 12.26 4.51
N LEU A 187 -3.17 11.09 3.93
CA LEU A 187 -2.50 10.63 2.71
C LEU A 187 -2.55 11.64 1.54
N PHE A 188 -3.71 12.22 1.29
CA PHE A 188 -3.93 13.09 0.12
C PHE A 188 -3.21 14.44 0.21
N LYS A 189 -2.62 14.78 1.37
CA LYS A 189 -1.71 15.92 1.52
C LYS A 189 -0.31 15.62 0.96
N ALA A 190 0.09 14.34 0.96
CA ALA A 190 1.41 13.89 0.53
C ALA A 190 1.44 13.39 -0.92
N ILE A 191 0.31 12.87 -1.41
CA ILE A 191 0.21 12.28 -2.75
C ILE A 191 0.63 13.25 -3.87
N PRO A 192 0.16 14.51 -3.93
CA PRO A 192 0.49 15.40 -5.04
C PRO A 192 2.00 15.62 -5.18
N ALA A 193 2.67 16.07 -4.13
CA ALA A 193 4.11 16.27 -4.18
C ALA A 193 4.87 14.96 -4.45
N SER A 194 4.43 13.82 -3.91
CA SER A 194 5.07 12.53 -4.20
C SER A 194 4.90 12.09 -5.66
N LEU A 195 3.74 12.35 -6.27
CA LEU A 195 3.51 12.11 -7.70
C LEU A 195 4.39 13.01 -8.57
N GLY A 196 4.57 14.27 -8.18
CA GLY A 196 5.49 15.18 -8.85
C GLY A 196 6.94 14.74 -8.76
N VAL A 197 7.36 14.18 -7.62
CA VAL A 197 8.67 13.53 -7.48
C VAL A 197 8.80 12.37 -8.46
N SER A 198 7.81 11.46 -8.51
CA SER A 198 7.83 10.32 -9.44
C SER A 198 7.98 10.77 -10.89
N ALA A 199 7.20 11.78 -11.30
CA ALA A 199 7.25 12.33 -12.65
C ALA A 199 8.59 13.00 -12.97
N THR A 200 9.14 13.77 -12.02
CA THR A 200 10.38 14.54 -12.24
C THR A 200 11.63 13.65 -12.20
N LYS A 201 11.68 12.70 -11.25
CA LYS A 201 12.80 11.76 -11.07
C LYS A 201 12.66 10.51 -11.95
N GLN A 202 11.54 10.40 -12.67
CA GLN A 202 11.20 9.27 -13.54
C GLN A 202 11.24 7.93 -12.79
N TYR A 203 10.77 7.91 -11.55
CA TYR A 203 10.71 6.68 -10.77
C TYR A 203 9.66 5.73 -11.35
N GLN A 204 10.09 4.49 -11.57
CA GLN A 204 9.19 3.39 -11.92
C GLN A 204 8.42 2.91 -10.69
N VAL A 205 9.05 3.02 -9.52
CA VAL A 205 8.42 2.79 -8.22
C VAL A 205 8.87 3.89 -7.26
N ASN A 206 7.91 4.58 -6.64
CA ASN A 206 8.16 5.51 -5.56
C ASN A 206 7.36 5.08 -4.33
N SER A 207 8.06 4.65 -3.29
CA SER A 207 7.45 4.39 -1.98
C SER A 207 7.37 5.68 -1.18
N LEU A 208 6.19 6.02 -0.68
CA LEU A 208 6.08 7.12 0.28
C LEU A 208 6.55 6.61 1.65
N ALA A 209 7.31 7.45 2.33
CA ALA A 209 7.89 7.18 3.62
C ALA A 209 7.79 8.38 4.55
N VAL A 210 7.97 8.13 5.83
CA VAL A 210 8.10 9.16 6.87
C VAL A 210 9.35 8.91 7.70
N GLN A 211 9.81 9.92 8.43
CA GLN A 211 10.81 9.70 9.46
C GLN A 211 10.24 8.73 10.52
N ARG A 212 10.99 7.67 10.84
CA ARG A 212 10.61 6.69 11.88
C ARG A 212 11.67 6.60 12.96
N LYS A 213 11.28 6.16 14.15
CA LYS A 213 12.25 5.77 15.19
C LYS A 213 12.72 4.34 14.96
N ALA A 214 13.96 4.05 15.37
CA ALA A 214 14.46 2.70 15.48
C ALA A 214 13.49 1.81 16.27
N LYS A 215 13.26 0.59 15.79
CA LYS A 215 12.35 -0.42 16.38
C LYS A 215 10.86 -0.04 16.40
N GLU A 216 10.48 1.06 15.75
CA GLU A 216 9.07 1.36 15.50
C GLU A 216 8.45 0.24 14.64
N ALA A 217 7.19 -0.11 14.88
CA ALA A 217 6.47 -1.17 14.17
C ALA A 217 6.07 -0.75 12.74
N MET A 218 7.06 -0.36 11.95
CA MET A 218 6.97 0.16 10.60
C MET A 218 8.20 -0.31 9.82
N GLY A 219 8.00 -0.92 8.67
CA GLY A 219 9.10 -1.37 7.81
C GLY A 219 10.01 -0.22 7.40
N GLY A 220 11.30 -0.50 7.23
CA GLY A 220 12.29 0.48 6.78
C GLY A 220 12.54 0.37 5.28
N ILE A 221 12.62 1.49 4.58
CA ILE A 221 13.14 1.51 3.21
C ILE A 221 14.66 1.35 3.28
N THR A 222 15.17 0.28 2.65
CA THR A 222 16.58 -0.11 2.67
C THR A 222 17.13 -0.27 1.26
N ARG A 223 18.46 -0.29 1.12
CA ARG A 223 19.14 -0.79 -0.08
C ARG A 223 19.71 -2.16 0.27
N LEU A 224 19.12 -3.23 -0.27
CA LEU A 224 19.67 -4.57 -0.16
C LEU A 224 20.69 -4.77 -1.28
N THR A 225 21.88 -5.29 -0.94
CA THR A 225 22.94 -5.60 -1.92
C THR A 225 23.27 -7.08 -1.81
N HIS A 226 23.11 -7.80 -2.91
CA HIS A 226 23.44 -9.22 -3.02
C HIS A 226 24.94 -9.40 -3.25
N SER A 227 25.45 -10.61 -2.95
CA SER A 227 26.87 -10.96 -3.16
C SER A 227 27.31 -10.88 -4.62
N ASP A 228 26.37 -10.98 -5.56
CA ASP A 228 26.59 -10.83 -7.00
C ASP A 228 26.60 -9.36 -7.48
N GLY A 229 26.52 -8.39 -6.54
CA GLY A 229 26.55 -6.96 -6.83
C GLY A 229 25.19 -6.35 -7.20
N ARG A 230 24.13 -7.15 -7.36
CA ARG A 230 22.78 -6.60 -7.59
C ARG A 230 22.30 -5.87 -6.35
N SER A 231 21.68 -4.71 -6.53
CA SER A 231 21.06 -3.97 -5.43
C SER A 231 19.62 -3.59 -5.74
N VAL A 232 18.78 -3.55 -4.71
CA VAL A 232 17.39 -3.15 -4.81
C VAL A 232 17.03 -2.23 -3.64
N VAL A 233 16.31 -1.14 -3.94
CA VAL A 233 15.71 -0.30 -2.91
C VAL A 233 14.34 -0.89 -2.58
N ILE A 234 14.11 -1.27 -1.32
CA ILE A 234 12.87 -1.94 -0.93
C ILE A 234 12.56 -1.79 0.55
N ASN A 235 11.28 -1.93 0.89
CA ASN A 235 10.82 -2.15 2.24
C ASN A 235 11.38 -3.46 2.83
N VAL A 236 11.92 -3.38 4.05
CA VAL A 236 12.21 -4.52 4.91
C VAL A 236 11.36 -4.38 6.15
N GLU A 237 10.57 -5.41 6.46
CA GLU A 237 9.65 -5.40 7.59
C GLU A 237 10.38 -5.21 8.92
N TYR A 238 9.74 -4.51 9.85
CA TYR A 238 10.35 -4.13 11.14
C TYR A 238 10.86 -5.34 11.95
N ASN A 239 10.18 -6.48 11.84
CA ASN A 239 10.55 -7.73 12.50
C ASN A 239 11.75 -8.44 11.85
N GLN A 240 12.12 -8.05 10.62
CA GLN A 240 13.27 -8.59 9.88
C GLN A 240 14.45 -7.63 9.88
N LEU A 241 14.21 -6.33 10.00
CA LEU A 241 15.22 -5.31 9.79
C LEU A 241 16.38 -5.39 10.78
N ASP A 242 16.12 -5.44 12.09
CA ASP A 242 17.18 -5.51 13.10
C ASP A 242 18.04 -6.78 12.97
N PRO A 243 17.47 -8.00 12.86
CA PRO A 243 18.24 -9.20 12.57
C PRO A 243 19.07 -9.11 11.28
N LEU A 244 18.51 -8.54 10.21
CA LEU A 244 19.17 -8.40 8.92
C LEU A 244 20.36 -7.44 9.01
N LEU A 245 20.19 -6.30 9.70
CA LEU A 245 21.27 -5.33 9.91
C LEU A 245 22.43 -5.93 10.73
N ARG A 246 22.11 -6.65 11.81
CA ARG A 246 23.12 -7.36 12.62
C ARG A 246 23.89 -8.38 11.79
N ALA A 247 23.18 -9.19 10.99
CA ALA A 247 23.79 -10.17 10.10
C ALA A 247 24.66 -9.53 9.00
N ALA A 248 24.31 -8.32 8.56
CA ALA A 248 25.06 -7.55 7.58
C ALA A 248 26.27 -6.78 8.16
N GLY A 249 26.60 -6.96 9.44
CA GLY A 249 27.76 -6.33 10.08
C GLY A 249 27.48 -4.97 10.73
N HIS A 250 26.22 -4.61 10.97
CA HIS A 250 25.85 -3.45 11.78
C HIS A 250 25.57 -3.89 13.23
N PRO A 251 26.55 -3.82 14.16
CA PRO A 251 26.42 -4.40 15.50
C PRO A 251 25.28 -3.79 16.31
N ASP A 252 24.94 -2.52 16.08
CA ASP A 252 23.86 -1.84 16.79
C ASP A 252 22.46 -2.24 16.27
N GLY A 253 22.38 -2.90 15.11
CA GLY A 253 21.13 -3.30 14.48
C GLY A 253 20.31 -2.09 13.99
N ASP A 254 18.99 -2.11 14.22
CA ASP A 254 18.14 -0.95 13.93
C ASP A 254 18.28 0.09 15.05
N ALA A 255 19.06 1.15 14.79
CA ALA A 255 19.39 2.21 15.74
C ALA A 255 19.18 3.60 15.12
N ASN A 256 18.92 4.59 15.98
CA ASN A 256 18.77 5.99 15.53
C ASN A 256 20.15 6.57 15.19
N CYS A 257 20.20 7.45 14.20
CA CYS A 257 21.36 8.28 13.89
C CYS A 257 21.33 9.61 14.68
N GLU A 258 22.29 10.51 14.42
CA GLU A 258 22.46 11.79 15.13
C GLU A 258 21.24 12.71 15.07
N THR A 259 20.37 12.55 14.07
CA THR A 259 19.10 13.28 13.96
C THR A 259 18.03 12.81 14.96
N GLY A 260 18.32 11.74 15.71
CA GLY A 260 17.39 11.10 16.63
C GLY A 260 16.38 10.16 15.95
N TYR A 261 16.47 9.95 14.63
CA TYR A 261 15.61 9.03 13.86
C TYR A 261 16.42 7.90 13.24
N SER A 262 15.75 6.82 12.83
CA SER A 262 16.37 5.77 12.04
C SER A 262 16.88 6.33 10.71
N PRO A 263 18.08 5.93 10.26
CA PRO A 263 18.57 6.29 8.92
C PRO A 263 17.78 5.60 7.80
N PHE A 264 16.96 4.60 8.12
CA PHE A 264 16.06 3.91 7.20
C PHE A 264 14.64 4.47 7.37
N PRO A 265 14.13 5.27 6.42
CA PRO A 265 12.80 5.88 6.50
C PRO A 265 11.70 4.82 6.61
N GLY A 266 10.65 5.14 7.33
CA GLY A 266 9.53 4.24 7.56
C GLY A 266 8.59 4.21 6.37
N ASN A 267 8.40 3.05 5.76
CA ASN A 267 7.46 2.84 4.68
C ASN A 267 6.01 2.97 5.19
N ILE A 268 5.22 3.85 4.57
CA ILE A 268 3.81 4.05 4.94
C ILE A 268 2.84 3.30 4.02
N ASN A 269 3.38 2.42 3.17
CA ASN A 269 2.68 1.53 2.25
C ASN A 269 1.75 2.27 1.28
N GLN A 270 2.25 3.39 0.76
CA GLN A 270 1.65 4.12 -0.35
C GLN A 270 2.65 4.08 -1.50
N LEU A 271 2.23 3.61 -2.66
CA LEU A 271 3.13 3.32 -3.76
C LEU A 271 2.66 4.04 -5.02
N ILE A 272 3.58 4.68 -5.72
CA ILE A 272 3.33 5.25 -7.05
C ILE A 272 4.13 4.44 -8.04
N LEU A 273 3.44 3.77 -8.98
CA LEU A 273 4.06 2.94 -10.01
C LEU A 273 3.86 3.57 -11.39
N GLU A 274 4.90 3.54 -12.22
CA GLU A 274 4.78 3.89 -13.65
C GLU A 274 4.09 2.75 -14.41
N LEU A 275 2.97 3.06 -15.08
CA LEU A 275 2.03 2.09 -15.64
C LEU A 275 2.67 1.18 -16.70
N GLY A 276 3.51 1.72 -17.59
CA GLY A 276 4.14 0.96 -18.67
C GLY A 276 5.03 -0.17 -18.13
N PRO A 277 6.12 0.14 -17.39
CA PRO A 277 6.96 -0.85 -16.73
C PRO A 277 6.19 -1.77 -15.78
N TYR A 278 5.14 -1.24 -15.12
CA TYR A 278 4.26 -2.04 -14.27
C TYR A 278 3.57 -3.16 -15.06
N ILE A 279 2.95 -2.84 -16.20
CA ILE A 279 2.32 -3.83 -17.08
C ILE A 279 3.35 -4.84 -17.59
N GLU A 280 4.48 -4.38 -18.11
CA GLU A 280 5.54 -5.24 -18.64
C GLU A 280 5.99 -6.29 -17.62
N GLU A 281 6.13 -5.87 -16.36
CA GLU A 281 6.55 -6.77 -15.30
C GLU A 281 5.44 -7.75 -14.90
N LEU A 282 4.20 -7.29 -14.73
CA LEU A 282 3.09 -8.18 -14.41
C LEU A 282 2.81 -9.18 -15.54
N THR A 283 3.06 -8.82 -16.80
CA THR A 283 2.97 -9.77 -17.93
C THR A 283 3.96 -10.92 -17.78
N LYS A 284 5.17 -10.68 -17.26
CA LYS A 284 6.17 -11.73 -17.02
C LYS A 284 5.78 -12.62 -15.85
N THR A 285 5.23 -12.03 -14.79
CA THR A 285 4.91 -12.76 -13.54
C THR A 285 3.49 -13.34 -13.52
N GLY A 286 2.64 -13.00 -14.50
CA GLY A 286 1.20 -13.27 -14.43
C GLY A 286 0.50 -12.51 -13.31
N GLY A 287 1.09 -11.40 -12.86
CA GLY A 287 0.63 -10.65 -11.69
C GLY A 287 1.06 -11.22 -10.34
N ALA A 288 1.83 -12.32 -10.33
CA ALA A 288 2.29 -12.95 -9.09
C ALA A 288 3.34 -12.10 -8.37
N ILE A 289 3.25 -12.06 -7.05
CA ILE A 289 4.23 -11.46 -6.13
C ILE A 289 4.84 -12.58 -5.30
N LYS A 290 6.10 -12.40 -4.89
CA LYS A 290 6.78 -13.38 -4.04
C LYS A 290 6.01 -13.63 -2.74
N GLU A 291 5.69 -14.88 -2.49
CA GLU A 291 4.98 -15.32 -1.30
C GLU A 291 5.94 -15.62 -0.14
N PHE A 292 5.42 -15.59 1.07
CA PHE A 292 6.08 -16.04 2.29
C PHE A 292 5.06 -16.71 3.22
N VAL A 293 5.53 -17.30 4.32
CA VAL A 293 4.68 -17.86 5.38
C VAL A 293 5.20 -17.39 6.74
N ASN A 294 4.30 -17.08 7.67
CA ASN A 294 4.65 -16.65 9.01
C ASN A 294 3.88 -17.46 10.09
N PRO A 295 4.27 -18.73 10.29
CA PRO A 295 3.57 -19.60 11.24
C PRO A 295 3.76 -19.12 12.68
N LYS A 296 2.66 -19.08 13.43
CA LYS A 296 2.69 -18.83 14.88
C LYS A 296 2.83 -20.17 15.59
N TYR A 297 3.96 -20.42 16.24
CA TYR A 297 4.21 -21.67 16.96
C TYR A 297 3.66 -21.64 18.40
N LYS A 298 3.32 -22.82 18.95
CA LYS A 298 2.89 -22.95 20.35
C LYS A 298 4.02 -22.65 21.34
N ASP A 299 5.24 -23.02 20.99
CA ASP A 299 6.43 -22.88 21.80
C ASP A 299 7.71 -22.75 20.94
N ALA A 300 8.86 -22.64 21.61
CA ALA A 300 10.16 -22.43 20.97
C ALA A 300 10.69 -23.64 20.16
N SER A 301 10.10 -24.84 20.31
CA SER A 301 10.51 -26.03 19.54
C SER A 301 10.16 -25.92 18.05
N LYS A 302 9.20 -25.05 17.71
CA LYS A 302 8.70 -24.84 16.34
C LYS A 302 8.17 -26.12 15.66
N THR A 303 7.63 -27.04 16.44
CA THR A 303 7.11 -28.32 15.94
C THR A 303 5.60 -28.29 15.63
N SER A 304 4.83 -27.42 16.28
CA SER A 304 3.38 -27.32 16.11
C SER A 304 2.88 -25.89 16.11
N PHE A 305 1.88 -25.62 15.27
CA PHE A 305 1.29 -24.28 15.15
C PHE A 305 0.28 -24.01 16.27
N LYS A 306 0.27 -22.78 16.78
CA LYS A 306 -0.74 -22.25 17.69
C LYS A 306 -2.09 -22.07 16.98
N SER A 307 -2.04 -21.78 15.69
CA SER A 307 -3.19 -21.74 14.79
C SER A 307 -2.71 -21.99 13.36
N SER A 308 -3.60 -22.49 12.49
CA SER A 308 -3.29 -22.72 11.08
C SER A 308 -2.69 -21.48 10.42
N THR A 309 -1.70 -21.70 9.55
CA THR A 309 -1.03 -20.64 8.78
C THR A 309 -1.53 -20.62 7.34
N ARG A 310 -1.09 -19.65 6.54
CA ARG A 310 -1.34 -19.59 5.09
C ARG A 310 -0.17 -18.93 4.39
N LEU A 311 -0.06 -19.12 3.08
CA LEU A 311 0.82 -18.28 2.27
C LEU A 311 0.34 -16.83 2.34
N GLU A 312 1.27 -15.90 2.31
CA GLU A 312 1.01 -14.47 2.35
C GLU A 312 1.82 -13.75 1.27
N CYS A 313 1.28 -12.67 0.71
CA CYS A 313 2.00 -11.77 -0.19
C CYS A 313 1.76 -10.30 0.17
N MET A 314 2.79 -9.46 -0.08
CA MET A 314 2.78 -8.04 0.26
C MET A 314 2.89 -7.17 -0.99
N MET A 315 2.00 -6.19 -1.15
CA MET A 315 2.03 -5.28 -2.32
C MET A 315 3.36 -4.51 -2.46
N GLN A 316 3.98 -4.14 -1.34
CA GLN A 316 5.29 -3.47 -1.33
C GLN A 316 6.47 -4.38 -1.68
N ASP A 317 6.23 -5.68 -1.90
CA ASP A 317 7.24 -6.62 -2.40
C ASP A 317 7.34 -6.63 -3.94
N TYR A 318 6.47 -5.90 -4.65
CA TYR A 318 6.57 -5.72 -6.10
C TYR A 318 7.99 -5.36 -6.59
N PRO A 319 8.78 -4.48 -5.93
CA PRO A 319 10.14 -4.18 -6.36
C PRO A 319 11.09 -5.40 -6.40
N LYS A 320 10.77 -6.52 -5.74
CA LYS A 320 11.58 -7.75 -5.80
C LYS A 320 11.54 -8.44 -7.17
N THR A 321 10.53 -8.17 -7.99
CA THR A 321 10.42 -8.76 -9.33
C THR A 321 11.17 -7.96 -10.38
N LEU A 322 11.41 -6.67 -10.11
CA LEU A 322 12.02 -5.75 -11.06
C LEU A 322 13.49 -6.05 -11.36
N PRO A 323 13.96 -5.73 -12.58
CA PRO A 323 15.37 -5.83 -12.92
C PRO A 323 16.20 -4.79 -12.15
N PRO A 324 17.52 -5.00 -11.95
CA PRO A 324 18.40 -4.05 -11.26
C PRO A 324 18.50 -2.66 -11.90
N THR A 325 18.12 -2.53 -13.18
CA THR A 325 18.07 -1.26 -13.90
C THR A 325 16.82 -0.42 -13.58
N ALA A 326 15.88 -0.99 -12.83
CA ALA A 326 14.64 -0.30 -12.49
C ALA A 326 14.88 0.89 -11.56
N ARG A 327 14.22 2.01 -11.84
CA ARG A 327 14.34 3.22 -11.04
C ARG A 327 13.38 3.16 -9.85
N VAL A 328 13.82 2.49 -8.79
CA VAL A 328 13.10 2.38 -7.52
C VAL A 328 13.61 3.43 -6.54
N GLY A 329 12.72 4.32 -6.10
CA GLY A 329 12.99 5.40 -5.17
C GLY A 329 11.97 5.47 -4.05
N PHE A 330 12.12 6.49 -3.21
CA PHE A 330 11.18 6.79 -2.14
C PHE A 330 11.14 8.30 -1.89
N THR A 331 10.02 8.77 -1.36
CA THR A 331 9.80 10.17 -0.98
C THR A 331 9.46 10.23 0.50
N VAL A 332 10.25 10.99 1.26
CA VAL A 332 10.10 11.19 2.70
C VAL A 332 9.40 12.51 2.95
N MET A 333 8.37 12.49 3.78
CA MET A 333 7.73 13.68 4.33
C MET A 333 7.58 13.58 5.84
N ASP A 334 7.18 14.67 6.47
CA ASP A 334 6.89 14.67 7.89
C ASP A 334 5.67 13.81 8.24
N LYS A 335 5.75 13.14 9.39
CA LYS A 335 4.68 12.23 9.88
C LYS A 335 3.34 12.96 10.05
N TRP A 336 3.36 14.20 10.55
CA TRP A 336 2.17 15.03 10.76
C TRP A 336 1.47 15.43 9.44
N LEU A 337 2.19 15.37 8.31
CA LEU A 337 1.65 15.68 6.99
C LEU A 337 1.10 14.43 6.31
N ALA A 338 1.77 13.28 6.43
CA ALA A 338 1.56 12.13 5.55
C ALA A 338 1.02 10.88 6.24
N TYR A 339 1.05 10.77 7.57
CA TYR A 339 0.81 9.50 8.26
C TYR A 339 0.03 9.63 9.57
N ALA A 340 -1.27 9.29 9.50
CA ALA A 340 -2.14 9.10 10.66
C ALA A 340 -3.09 7.92 10.43
N PRO A 341 -2.60 6.67 10.50
CA PRO A 341 -3.44 5.50 10.32
C PRO A 341 -4.23 5.14 11.59
N VAL A 342 -5.47 4.68 11.42
CA VAL A 342 -6.30 4.15 12.51
C VAL A 342 -6.16 2.63 12.57
N LYS A 343 -5.24 2.14 13.42
CA LYS A 343 -4.86 0.71 13.49
C LYS A 343 -5.00 0.04 14.86
N ASN A 344 -5.04 0.82 15.94
CA ASN A 344 -5.07 0.31 17.31
C ASN A 344 -6.35 0.76 18.02
N ASN A 345 -6.92 -0.12 18.84
CA ASN A 345 -7.96 0.28 19.79
C ASN A 345 -7.35 1.19 20.90
N PRO A 346 -8.18 1.88 21.70
CA PRO A 346 -7.68 2.77 22.76
C PRO A 346 -6.80 2.08 23.81
N GLU A 347 -7.06 0.81 24.13
CA GLU A 347 -6.26 0.06 25.11
C GLU A 347 -4.85 -0.20 24.59
N ASP A 348 -4.73 -0.70 23.37
CA ASP A 348 -3.45 -0.94 22.70
C ASP A 348 -2.66 0.35 22.45
N ALA A 349 -3.35 1.48 22.21
CA ALA A 349 -2.72 2.78 22.01
C ALA A 349 -2.19 3.42 23.31
N SER A 350 -2.68 2.98 24.47
CA SER A 350 -2.24 3.48 25.79
C SER A 350 -0.97 2.81 26.32
N LYS A 351 -0.56 1.70 25.69
CA LYS A 351 0.66 0.94 25.97
C LYS A 351 1.83 1.51 25.18
#